data_AF-A0AAV3PC67-F1
#
_entry.id   AF-A0AAV3PC67-F1
#
_cell.length_a   1.000
_cell.length_b   1.000
_cell.length_c   1.000
_cell.angle_alpha   90.00
_cell.angle_beta   90.00
_cell.angle_gamma   90.00
#
_symmetry.space_group_name_H-M   'P 1'
#
loop_
_entity.id
_entity.type
_entity.pdbx_description
1 polymer ?
#
loop_
_entity_poly.entity_id
_entity_poly.type
_entity_poly.pdbx_seq_one_letter_code
_entity_poly.pdbx_strand_id
1 'polypeptide(L)'
;MGKAKKISITLVSMMLVVGCVVGAVVMVRNRDRNANDHAAPAAASAGAGSAGTTSTATKTVEAICAPTQFKDSCIASLSAVANKPDASIKDYLEAAVQATLDEVKKAMDVTDKVVVDKTNDPTNDKMGVDDCKVFLQQTIEQLDAAISEVGKSDIQSINKRIEEFIAYLTGAYIYQHTCVDELDKEEYKSVVEAGLKNATQLTDNALYIFSKINEAMGGLELPAGLSNIMGNSTNKVSRRLLSDEVSGHGVDDSRFPQWVSSADRKLLGVQNGKGKGKGKGKKRGGHKGRKGPKGPAGPLAVGPVPLPIPVPAGPGVKPNVVVAKDGSGQFRTLTDAVNAVPKGNAQRFIIYIKAGIYNEVVQIKAKDNVYLVGDGIGRTIITGDLSFKKGVKTSATATVAVDSNFFMARGITFENSAGADGHQAVALRINGEKAVVFECEMRGYQDTLYYHKGLQFYKNCIISGTVDFIFGNGRAIIQDSTIVARNPGPGQSNMLTADGGLSPVGQHGLVLQNCNIVAEPQLLANRGAVKTYLGRPWKEFAVTVFMQSDIGDFIFPAGYSIFTNVGPGATNQNTAFYGEYLNRGPGANVDLRDRQTFKKFKVLSPQEAAGYTVGSYIQGPAWLPASGVPFKVGL
;
A
#
# COMPACT_ATOMS: atom_id res chain seq x y z
N MET A 1 29.70 56.51 -12.60
CA MET A 1 28.55 55.57 -12.62
C MET A 1 29.08 54.17 -12.86
N GLY A 2 28.65 53.19 -12.07
CA GLY A 2 28.95 51.77 -12.24
C GLY A 2 29.88 51.19 -11.17
N LYS A 3 29.31 50.45 -10.19
CA LYS A 3 30.05 49.45 -9.42
C LYS A 3 29.18 48.22 -9.12
N ALA A 4 29.52 47.17 -9.87
CA ALA A 4 29.75 45.78 -9.49
C ALA A 4 28.86 45.09 -8.42
N LYS A 5 28.27 43.99 -8.89
CA LYS A 5 27.64 42.84 -8.22
C LYS A 5 28.28 42.45 -6.88
N LYS A 6 27.45 42.34 -5.84
CA LYS A 6 27.64 41.43 -4.72
C LYS A 6 26.90 40.12 -5.05
N ILE A 7 27.63 39.09 -5.46
CA ILE A 7 27.12 37.70 -5.49
C ILE A 7 27.42 37.08 -4.12
N SER A 8 26.35 36.59 -3.50
CA SER A 8 26.28 36.15 -2.09
C SER A 8 27.12 34.92 -1.78
N ILE A 9 27.70 34.98 -0.58
CA ILE A 9 28.59 34.02 0.10
C ILE A 9 27.88 32.69 0.50
N THR A 10 26.58 32.55 0.26
CA THR A 10 25.78 31.36 0.64
C THR A 10 26.03 30.14 -0.25
N LEU A 11 26.36 30.31 -1.53
CA LEU A 11 26.62 29.19 -2.47
C LEU A 11 27.89 28.41 -2.12
N VAL A 12 28.91 29.09 -1.61
CA VAL A 12 30.18 28.46 -1.19
C VAL A 12 29.98 27.66 0.11
N SER A 13 29.09 28.11 0.99
CA SER A 13 28.79 27.40 2.25
C SER A 13 28.06 26.08 2.04
N MET A 14 27.14 26.00 1.07
CA MET A 14 26.44 24.75 0.75
C MET A 14 27.36 23.74 0.07
N MET A 15 28.22 24.18 -0.86
CA MET A 15 29.24 23.31 -1.46
C MET A 15 30.27 22.81 -0.44
N LEU A 16 30.62 23.62 0.57
CA LEU A 16 31.51 23.19 1.65
C LEU A 16 30.84 22.13 2.55
N VAL A 17 29.55 22.24 2.85
CA VAL A 17 28.82 21.22 3.62
C VAL A 17 28.74 19.90 2.83
N VAL A 18 28.45 19.95 1.53
CA VAL A 18 28.49 18.76 0.65
C VAL A 18 29.89 18.17 0.58
N GLY A 19 30.94 19.01 0.48
CA GLY A 19 32.34 18.59 0.51
C GLY A 19 32.77 17.96 1.84
N CYS A 20 32.29 18.45 2.98
CA CYS A 20 32.56 17.88 4.30
C CYS A 20 31.86 16.53 4.50
N VAL A 21 30.63 16.36 4.00
CA VAL A 21 29.90 15.09 4.08
C VAL A 21 30.54 14.03 3.16
N VAL A 22 30.93 14.41 1.94
CA VAL A 22 31.66 13.50 1.02
C VAL A 22 33.05 13.19 1.58
N GLY A 23 33.76 14.17 2.15
CA GLY A 23 35.07 14.01 2.77
C GLY A 23 35.05 13.05 3.97
N ALA A 24 34.03 13.14 4.84
CA ALA A 24 33.87 12.22 5.96
C ALA A 24 33.58 10.77 5.51
N VAL A 25 32.76 10.59 4.46
CA VAL A 25 32.43 9.26 3.92
C VAL A 25 33.62 8.62 3.18
N VAL A 26 34.42 9.41 2.46
CA VAL A 26 35.64 8.91 1.78
C VAL A 26 36.75 8.62 2.79
N MET A 27 36.91 9.42 3.84
CA MET A 27 37.96 9.21 4.85
C MET A 27 37.70 8.00 5.73
N VAL A 28 36.43 7.67 6.03
CA VAL A 28 36.07 6.42 6.71
C VAL A 28 36.36 5.20 5.80
N ARG A 29 36.14 5.31 4.49
CA ARG A 29 36.49 4.25 3.52
C ARG A 29 37.99 4.05 3.28
N ASN A 30 38.79 5.11 3.36
CA ASN A 30 40.24 5.01 3.15
C ASN A 30 41.02 4.59 4.40
N ARG A 31 40.45 4.74 5.60
CA ARG A 31 41.11 4.32 6.84
C ARG A 31 41.15 2.79 7.00
N ASP A 32 40.29 2.06 6.28
CA ASP A 32 40.27 0.59 6.27
C ASP A 32 41.05 -0.04 5.10
N ARG A 33 41.78 0.75 4.28
CA ARG A 33 42.47 0.25 3.07
C ARG A 33 44.00 0.27 3.08
N ASN A 34 44.67 0.60 4.17
CA ASN A 34 46.13 0.54 4.24
C ASN A 34 46.62 -0.51 5.24
N ALA A 35 46.63 -1.77 4.81
CA ALA A 35 47.63 -2.75 5.19
C ALA A 35 47.70 -3.89 4.15
N ASN A 36 48.73 -3.81 3.30
CA ASN A 36 49.38 -4.85 2.49
C ASN A 36 48.67 -5.43 1.25
N ASP A 37 49.12 -4.93 0.09
CA ASP A 37 49.17 -5.67 -1.18
C ASP A 37 50.29 -6.72 -1.17
N HIS A 38 50.01 -7.95 -1.64
CA HIS A 38 50.63 -8.54 -2.84
C HIS A 38 50.36 -10.06 -2.99
N ALA A 39 50.13 -10.45 -4.26
CA ALA A 39 50.15 -11.77 -4.89
C ALA A 39 48.82 -12.57 -5.07
N ALA A 40 48.59 -12.96 -6.33
CA ALA A 40 47.48 -13.74 -6.86
C ALA A 40 47.80 -15.28 -6.84
N PRO A 41 46.91 -16.19 -7.28
CA PRO A 41 46.47 -17.33 -6.49
C PRO A 41 47.19 -18.64 -6.80
N ALA A 42 47.37 -19.49 -5.79
CA ALA A 42 47.68 -20.91 -5.95
C ALA A 42 46.79 -21.75 -5.02
N ALA A 43 46.18 -22.79 -5.59
CA ALA A 43 45.37 -23.76 -4.88
C ALA A 43 46.24 -24.69 -4.01
N ALA A 44 45.91 -24.84 -2.72
CA ALA A 44 46.29 -26.00 -1.91
C ALA A 44 45.48 -26.10 -0.60
N SER A 45 44.79 -27.23 -0.47
CA SER A 45 44.54 -28.06 0.73
C SER A 45 44.42 -27.44 2.12
N ALA A 46 43.26 -27.72 2.72
CA ALA A 46 43.01 -28.10 4.13
C ALA A 46 44.15 -27.89 5.15
N GLY A 47 43.89 -27.01 6.12
CA GLY A 47 44.62 -26.91 7.38
C GLY A 47 43.67 -26.53 8.50
N ALA A 48 43.61 -27.35 9.54
CA ALA A 48 42.78 -27.19 10.73
C ALA A 48 43.36 -26.16 11.71
N GLY A 49 42.47 -25.46 12.44
CA GLY A 49 42.76 -24.49 13.51
C GLY A 49 42.50 -23.05 13.05
N SER A 50 41.63 -22.24 13.65
CA SER A 50 41.29 -22.06 15.06
C SER A 50 39.78 -21.77 15.18
N ALA A 51 39.10 -22.47 16.08
CA ALA A 51 37.72 -22.19 16.46
C ALA A 51 37.66 -20.89 17.27
N GLY A 52 37.58 -19.76 16.58
CA GLY A 52 37.15 -18.50 17.18
C GLY A 52 35.69 -18.64 17.60
N THR A 53 35.42 -18.54 18.89
CA THR A 53 34.07 -18.58 19.47
C THR A 53 33.31 -17.33 19.03
N THR A 54 32.70 -17.33 17.84
CA THR A 54 31.70 -16.32 17.48
C THR A 54 30.57 -16.42 18.48
N SER A 55 30.35 -15.37 19.28
CA SER A 55 29.32 -15.37 20.34
C SER A 55 27.95 -15.74 19.74
N THR A 56 27.12 -16.46 20.50
CA THR A 56 25.77 -16.87 20.08
C THR A 56 24.92 -15.68 19.62
N ALA A 57 25.16 -14.49 20.18
CA ALA A 57 24.48 -13.26 19.82
C ALA A 57 24.88 -12.72 18.45
N THR A 58 26.16 -12.83 18.07
CA THR A 58 26.65 -12.46 16.72
C THR A 58 26.02 -13.36 15.65
N LYS A 59 25.93 -14.67 15.92
CA LYS A 59 25.27 -15.63 15.00
C LYS A 59 23.77 -15.34 14.81
N THR A 60 23.10 -14.85 15.86
CA THR A 60 21.68 -14.47 15.80
C THR A 60 21.46 -13.28 14.87
N VAL A 61 22.29 -12.24 14.97
CA VAL A 61 22.22 -11.07 14.07
C VAL A 61 22.50 -11.47 12.62
N GLU A 62 23.50 -12.30 12.37
CA GLU A 62 23.81 -12.81 11.04
C GLU A 62 22.62 -13.58 10.44
N ALA A 63 21.94 -14.41 11.23
CA ALA A 63 20.76 -15.16 10.78
C ALA A 63 19.57 -14.25 10.46
N ILE A 64 19.30 -13.23 11.30
CA ILE A 64 18.22 -12.26 11.07
C ILE A 64 18.48 -11.40 9.84
N CYS A 65 19.75 -11.02 9.59
CA CYS A 65 20.14 -10.19 8.47
C CYS A 65 20.40 -10.96 7.17
N ALA A 66 20.52 -12.29 7.22
CA ALA A 66 20.77 -13.14 6.06
C ALA A 66 19.81 -12.90 4.86
N PRO A 67 18.47 -12.77 5.04
CA PRO A 67 17.53 -12.56 3.94
C PRO A 67 17.49 -11.11 3.41
N THR A 68 18.18 -10.17 4.06
CA THR A 68 18.09 -8.74 3.73
C THR A 68 18.99 -8.35 2.56
N GLN A 69 18.58 -7.33 1.80
CA GLN A 69 19.40 -6.78 0.72
C GLN A 69 20.60 -5.98 1.24
N PHE A 70 20.42 -5.22 2.33
CA PHE A 70 21.46 -4.33 2.88
C PHE A 70 22.07 -4.88 4.17
N LYS A 71 22.75 -6.02 4.05
CA LYS A 71 23.30 -6.81 5.18
C LYS A 71 24.13 -5.99 6.17
N ASP A 72 25.06 -5.18 5.70
CA ASP A 72 25.96 -4.40 6.57
C ASP A 72 25.16 -3.42 7.44
N SER A 73 24.19 -2.72 6.83
CA SER A 73 23.32 -1.79 7.56
C SER A 73 22.38 -2.51 8.55
N CYS A 74 21.91 -3.72 8.21
CA CYS A 74 21.14 -4.57 9.10
C CYS A 74 21.95 -5.02 10.32
N ILE A 75 23.18 -5.50 10.11
CA ILE A 75 24.06 -5.94 11.19
C ILE A 75 24.38 -4.76 12.11
N ALA A 76 24.70 -3.60 11.53
CA ALA A 76 25.00 -2.39 12.28
C ALA A 76 23.82 -1.95 13.18
N SER A 77 22.58 -2.01 12.67
CA SER A 77 21.39 -1.59 13.44
C SER A 77 21.03 -2.55 14.59
N LEU A 78 21.38 -3.84 14.47
CA LEU A 78 21.02 -4.87 15.46
C LEU A 78 22.14 -5.22 16.44
N SER A 79 23.38 -4.82 16.17
CA SER A 79 24.56 -5.20 16.97
C SER A 79 24.45 -4.78 18.45
N ALA A 80 23.79 -3.66 18.76
CA ALA A 80 23.60 -3.23 20.14
C ALA A 80 22.68 -4.16 20.95
N VAL A 81 21.70 -4.80 20.28
CA VAL A 81 20.79 -5.77 20.92
C VAL A 81 21.52 -7.06 21.25
N ALA A 82 22.46 -7.48 20.39
CA ALA A 82 23.27 -8.68 20.60
C ALA A 82 24.11 -8.64 21.90
N ASN A 83 24.40 -7.45 22.43
CA ASN A 83 25.14 -7.31 23.69
C ASN A 83 24.26 -7.48 24.94
N LYS A 84 22.94 -7.65 24.80
CA LYS A 84 22.03 -7.92 25.91
C LYS A 84 22.01 -9.43 26.23
N PRO A 85 22.27 -9.85 27.48
CA PRO A 85 22.42 -11.27 27.84
C PRO A 85 21.19 -12.14 27.55
N ASP A 86 19.99 -11.56 27.55
CA ASP A 86 18.71 -12.27 27.35
C ASP A 86 17.87 -11.67 26.21
N ALA A 87 18.52 -11.17 25.15
CA ALA A 87 17.82 -10.58 24.01
C ALA A 87 16.83 -11.58 23.37
N SER A 88 15.56 -11.20 23.34
CA SER A 88 14.51 -11.95 22.65
C SER A 88 14.40 -11.51 21.19
N ILE A 89 13.75 -12.31 20.34
CA ILE A 89 13.43 -11.92 18.95
C ILE A 89 12.66 -10.59 18.90
N LYS A 90 11.80 -10.34 19.88
CA LYS A 90 11.06 -9.08 20.00
C LYS A 90 12.00 -7.87 20.12
N ASP A 91 13.10 -8.00 20.88
CA ASP A 91 14.10 -6.94 21.00
C ASP A 91 14.76 -6.61 19.65
N TYR A 92 15.00 -7.64 18.81
CA TYR A 92 15.56 -7.44 17.47
C TYR A 92 14.55 -6.80 16.51
N LEU A 93 13.27 -7.19 16.56
CA LEU A 93 12.22 -6.56 15.76
C LEU A 93 12.04 -5.10 16.14
N GLU A 94 11.93 -4.81 17.44
CA GLU A 94 11.79 -3.45 17.94
C GLU A 94 13.00 -2.60 17.56
N ALA A 95 14.22 -3.13 17.67
CA ALA A 95 15.42 -2.42 17.25
C ALA A 95 15.50 -2.17 15.74
N ALA A 96 15.04 -3.10 14.90
CA ALA A 96 14.98 -2.88 13.45
C ALA A 96 14.07 -1.70 13.09
N VAL A 97 12.88 -1.64 13.70
CA VAL A 97 11.93 -0.54 13.46
C VAL A 97 12.41 0.76 14.10
N GLN A 98 12.98 0.70 15.31
CA GLN A 98 13.51 1.88 16.01
C GLN A 98 14.69 2.50 15.25
N ALA A 99 15.64 1.70 14.77
CA ALA A 99 16.75 2.20 13.96
C ALA A 99 16.26 2.89 12.68
N THR A 100 15.21 2.34 12.07
CA THR A 100 14.55 2.96 10.92
C THR A 100 13.95 4.32 11.30
N LEU A 101 13.21 4.38 12.41
CA LEU A 101 12.59 5.61 12.91
C LEU A 101 13.63 6.70 13.20
N ASP A 102 14.77 6.34 13.79
CA ASP A 102 15.85 7.28 14.11
C ASP A 102 16.46 7.87 12.83
N GLU A 103 16.70 7.08 11.79
CA GLU A 103 17.19 7.57 10.50
C GLU A 103 16.13 8.41 9.76
N VAL A 104 14.84 8.08 9.86
CA VAL A 104 13.76 8.92 9.29
C VAL A 104 13.71 10.29 9.96
N LYS A 105 13.87 10.37 11.29
CA LYS A 105 13.94 11.66 12.00
C LYS A 105 15.12 12.50 11.54
N LYS A 106 16.30 11.88 11.34
CA LYS A 106 17.46 12.56 10.75
C LYS A 106 17.18 13.05 9.33
N ALA A 107 16.51 12.24 8.51
CA ALA A 107 16.13 12.63 7.15
C ALA A 107 15.13 13.82 7.16
N MET A 108 14.20 13.84 8.11
CA MET A 108 13.28 14.97 8.31
C MET A 108 14.05 16.26 8.66
N ASP A 109 15.07 16.19 9.53
CA ASP A 109 15.93 17.34 9.85
C ASP A 109 16.72 17.85 8.63
N VAL A 110 17.09 16.95 7.70
CA VAL A 110 17.73 17.33 6.43
C VAL A 110 16.72 18.06 5.54
N THR A 111 15.54 17.48 5.35
CA THR A 111 14.45 18.09 4.56
C THR A 111 14.03 19.44 5.11
N ASP A 112 14.04 19.62 6.44
CA ASP A 112 13.72 20.90 7.08
C ASP A 112 14.70 22.02 6.77
N LYS A 113 15.95 21.68 6.44
CA LYS A 113 17.00 22.64 6.06
C LYS A 113 16.98 22.99 4.58
N VAL A 114 16.15 22.32 3.76
CA VAL A 114 16.01 22.64 2.34
C VAL A 114 15.26 23.96 2.20
N VAL A 115 15.97 25.00 1.77
CA VAL A 115 15.42 26.32 1.50
C VAL A 115 15.18 26.47 0.01
N VAL A 116 13.90 26.53 -0.38
CA VAL A 116 13.50 26.77 -1.78
C VAL A 116 13.52 28.28 -2.06
N ASP A 117 14.20 28.67 -3.15
CA ASP A 117 14.20 30.06 -3.62
C ASP A 117 12.84 30.44 -4.21
N LYS A 118 12.10 31.27 -3.48
CA LYS A 118 10.73 31.71 -3.85
C LYS A 118 10.69 32.69 -5.02
N THR A 119 11.83 33.25 -5.44
CA THR A 119 11.86 34.28 -6.49
C THR A 119 11.85 33.68 -7.90
N ASN A 120 12.09 32.37 -8.05
CA ASN A 120 12.13 31.69 -9.34
C ASN A 120 11.73 30.19 -9.21
N ASP A 121 10.51 29.91 -8.74
CA ASP A 121 9.99 28.53 -8.53
C ASP A 121 8.86 28.15 -9.51
N PRO A 122 9.14 27.91 -10.80
CA PRO A 122 8.13 27.55 -11.80
C PRO A 122 7.55 26.13 -11.59
N THR A 123 8.22 25.30 -10.81
CA THR A 123 7.89 23.88 -10.53
C THR A 123 7.19 23.67 -9.18
N ASN A 124 6.95 24.76 -8.44
CA ASN A 124 6.34 24.73 -7.11
C ASN A 124 7.06 23.75 -6.16
N ASP A 125 8.39 23.73 -6.19
CA ASP A 125 9.20 22.88 -5.32
C ASP A 125 9.01 23.19 -3.84
N LYS A 126 8.57 24.41 -3.50
CA LYS A 126 8.16 24.73 -2.13
C LYS A 126 7.04 23.79 -1.66
N MET A 127 6.02 23.57 -2.50
CA MET A 127 4.95 22.62 -2.25
C MET A 127 5.48 21.20 -2.18
N GLY A 128 6.34 20.79 -3.12
CA GLY A 128 6.95 19.44 -3.11
C GLY A 128 7.75 19.14 -1.84
N VAL A 129 8.53 20.11 -1.35
CA VAL A 129 9.27 19.99 -0.08
C VAL A 129 8.31 19.94 1.12
N ASP A 130 7.25 20.76 1.13
CA ASP A 130 6.25 20.73 2.20
C ASP A 130 5.45 19.42 2.21
N ASP A 131 5.09 18.89 1.05
CA ASP A 131 4.43 17.59 0.89
C ASP A 131 5.36 16.44 1.32
N CYS A 132 6.64 16.49 0.94
CA CYS A 132 7.64 15.54 1.43
C CYS A 132 7.68 15.50 2.96
N LYS A 133 7.66 16.66 3.64
CA LYS A 133 7.63 16.70 5.12
C LYS A 133 6.38 16.02 5.69
N VAL A 134 5.22 16.22 5.06
CA VAL A 134 3.99 15.53 5.45
C VAL A 134 4.15 14.02 5.30
N PHE A 135 4.72 13.55 4.20
CA PHE A 135 4.97 12.11 4.00
C PHE A 135 5.98 11.55 5.02
N LEU A 136 7.06 12.26 5.35
CA LEU A 136 8.00 11.83 6.39
C LEU A 136 7.36 11.77 7.78
N GLN A 137 6.47 12.71 8.09
CA GLN A 137 5.68 12.65 9.32
C GLN A 137 4.75 11.42 9.33
N GLN A 138 4.12 11.08 8.21
CA GLN A 138 3.33 9.86 8.09
C GLN A 138 4.20 8.59 8.19
N THR A 139 5.44 8.60 7.68
CA THR A 139 6.42 7.53 7.89
C THR A 139 6.67 7.32 9.38
N ILE A 140 6.91 8.40 10.13
CA ILE A 140 7.10 8.35 11.60
C ILE A 140 5.88 7.73 12.27
N GLU A 141 4.66 8.15 11.91
CA GLU A 141 3.43 7.59 12.47
C GLU A 141 3.27 6.08 12.21
N GLN A 142 3.63 5.60 11.01
CA GLN A 142 3.61 4.15 10.72
C GLN A 142 4.62 3.38 11.57
N LEU A 143 5.84 3.91 11.72
CA LEU A 143 6.90 3.25 12.49
C LEU A 143 6.59 3.24 14.00
N ASP A 144 6.06 4.34 14.54
CA ASP A 144 5.60 4.41 15.93
C ASP A 144 4.46 3.41 16.20
N ALA A 145 3.52 3.27 15.26
CA ALA A 145 2.45 2.28 15.36
C ALA A 145 3.01 0.85 15.37
N ALA A 146 3.97 0.55 14.50
CA ALA A 146 4.65 -0.74 14.48
C ALA A 146 5.40 -1.03 15.81
N ILE A 147 6.17 -0.07 16.33
CA ILE A 147 6.86 -0.22 17.63
C ILE A 147 5.87 -0.46 18.77
N SER A 148 4.78 0.31 18.81
CA SER A 148 3.75 0.17 19.85
C SER A 148 3.10 -1.21 19.83
N GLU A 149 2.80 -1.75 18.65
CA GLU A 149 2.20 -3.07 18.51
C GLU A 149 3.18 -4.21 18.82
N VAL A 150 4.47 -4.08 18.46
CA VAL A 150 5.52 -5.02 18.90
C VAL A 150 5.62 -5.01 20.42
N GLY A 151 5.70 -3.83 21.04
CA GLY A 151 5.85 -3.64 22.48
C GLY A 151 4.71 -4.26 23.30
N LYS A 152 3.47 -4.23 22.82
CA LYS A 152 2.29 -4.80 23.50
C LYS A 152 2.09 -6.30 23.27
N SER A 153 2.73 -6.88 22.27
CA SER A 153 2.45 -8.25 21.83
C SER A 153 3.48 -9.25 22.36
N ASP A 154 3.03 -10.49 22.59
CA ASP A 154 3.92 -11.66 22.68
C ASP A 154 4.29 -12.16 21.27
N ILE A 155 5.27 -13.05 21.16
CA ILE A 155 5.76 -13.55 19.87
C ILE A 155 4.65 -14.27 19.08
N GLN A 156 3.75 -14.99 19.75
CA GLN A 156 2.64 -15.68 19.10
C GLN A 156 1.63 -14.70 18.48
N SER A 157 1.40 -13.58 19.14
CA SER A 157 0.55 -12.49 18.67
C SER A 157 1.20 -11.71 17.54
N ILE A 158 2.53 -11.52 17.58
CA ILE A 158 3.31 -10.95 16.47
C ILE A 158 3.16 -11.83 15.23
N ASN A 159 3.34 -13.14 15.35
CA ASN A 159 3.20 -14.07 14.22
C ASN A 159 1.80 -14.05 13.59
N LYS A 160 0.76 -13.88 14.40
CA LYS A 160 -0.63 -13.74 13.92
C LYS A 160 -0.90 -12.41 13.21
N ARG A 161 -0.02 -11.42 13.40
CA ARG A 161 -0.17 -10.04 12.90
C ARG A 161 0.96 -9.60 11.98
N ILE A 162 1.76 -10.53 11.47
CA ILE A 162 2.87 -10.24 10.53
C ILE A 162 2.40 -9.35 9.38
N GLU A 163 1.22 -9.64 8.81
CA GLU A 163 0.64 -8.85 7.72
C GLU A 163 0.36 -7.39 8.13
N GLU A 164 -0.04 -7.13 9.38
CA GLU A 164 -0.23 -5.76 9.89
C GLU A 164 1.11 -5.01 9.98
N PHE A 165 2.17 -5.67 10.46
CA PHE A 165 3.51 -5.08 10.50
C PHE A 165 4.08 -4.82 9.10
N ILE A 166 3.91 -5.77 8.17
CA ILE A 166 4.27 -5.59 6.77
C ILE A 166 3.50 -4.41 6.18
N ALA A 167 2.22 -4.23 6.52
CA ALA A 167 1.43 -3.09 6.07
C ALA A 167 1.96 -1.74 6.59
N TYR A 168 2.35 -1.66 7.87
CA TYR A 168 2.96 -0.45 8.45
C TYR A 168 4.29 -0.11 7.77
N LEU A 169 5.19 -1.10 7.66
CA LEU A 169 6.51 -0.93 7.06
C LEU A 169 6.42 -0.64 5.55
N THR A 170 5.48 -1.26 4.84
CA THR A 170 5.20 -0.97 3.43
C THR A 170 4.73 0.48 3.28
N GLY A 171 3.81 0.93 4.14
CA GLY A 171 3.37 2.33 4.17
C GLY A 171 4.51 3.30 4.43
N ALA A 172 5.35 3.03 5.43
CA ALA A 172 6.54 3.81 5.73
C ALA A 172 7.46 3.95 4.51
N TYR A 173 7.68 2.83 3.80
CA TYR A 173 8.53 2.81 2.62
C TYR A 173 7.92 3.59 1.44
N ILE A 174 6.62 3.43 1.20
CA ILE A 174 5.89 4.18 0.16
C ILE A 174 6.01 5.69 0.39
N TYR A 175 5.81 6.16 1.63
CA TYR A 175 5.88 7.59 1.94
C TYR A 175 7.29 8.17 1.78
N GLN A 176 8.34 7.44 2.15
CA GLN A 176 9.72 7.86 1.91
C GLN A 176 10.00 8.08 0.41
N HIS A 177 9.54 7.16 -0.45
CA HIS A 177 9.69 7.28 -1.90
C HIS A 177 8.77 8.35 -2.50
N THR A 178 7.53 8.47 -2.00
CA THR A 178 6.59 9.50 -2.47
C THR A 178 7.13 10.90 -2.15
N CYS A 179 7.72 11.12 -0.97
CA CYS A 179 8.41 12.36 -0.63
C CYS A 179 9.43 12.77 -1.72
N VAL A 180 10.23 11.81 -2.20
CA VAL A 180 11.23 12.05 -3.24
C VAL A 180 10.58 12.30 -4.60
N ASP A 181 9.51 11.55 -4.92
CA ASP A 181 8.79 11.67 -6.20
C ASP A 181 8.10 13.03 -6.38
N GLU A 182 7.77 13.75 -5.30
CA GLU A 182 7.19 15.10 -5.36
C GLU A 182 8.22 16.22 -5.65
N LEU A 183 9.51 15.89 -5.69
CA LEU A 183 10.59 16.85 -5.96
C LEU A 183 10.98 16.82 -7.44
N ASP A 184 10.74 17.93 -8.14
CA ASP A 184 11.03 18.03 -9.58
C ASP A 184 12.48 18.48 -9.84
N LYS A 185 12.96 19.46 -9.06
CA LYS A 185 14.33 19.96 -9.20
C LYS A 185 15.35 18.99 -8.59
N GLU A 186 16.28 18.57 -9.43
CA GLU A 186 17.38 17.67 -9.08
C GLU A 186 18.24 18.17 -7.90
N GLU A 187 18.39 19.49 -7.75
CA GLU A 187 19.11 20.10 -6.62
C GLU A 187 18.51 19.73 -5.27
N TYR A 188 17.18 19.77 -5.13
CA TYR A 188 16.51 19.43 -3.88
C TYR A 188 16.33 17.93 -3.74
N LYS A 189 15.97 17.28 -4.85
CA LYS A 189 15.76 15.84 -4.91
C LYS A 189 16.99 15.06 -4.45
N SER A 190 18.17 15.36 -5.01
CA SER A 190 19.41 14.68 -4.66
C SER A 190 19.80 14.84 -3.18
N VAL A 191 19.55 16.01 -2.57
CA VAL A 191 19.80 16.24 -1.14
C VAL A 191 18.87 15.40 -0.28
N VAL A 192 17.57 15.39 -0.58
CA VAL A 192 16.57 14.62 0.17
C VAL A 192 16.77 13.11 -0.02
N GLU A 193 17.03 12.65 -1.24
CA GLU A 193 17.37 11.25 -1.54
C GLU A 193 18.62 10.79 -0.75
N ALA A 194 19.67 11.61 -0.73
CA ALA A 194 20.88 11.30 0.03
C ALA A 194 20.60 11.22 1.54
N GLY A 195 19.78 12.13 2.07
CA GLY A 195 19.34 12.11 3.47
C GLY A 195 18.47 10.90 3.83
N LEU A 196 17.65 10.41 2.89
CA LEU A 196 16.77 9.27 3.08
C LEU A 196 17.43 7.91 2.84
N LYS A 197 18.64 7.87 2.29
CA LYS A 197 19.29 6.62 1.88
C LYS A 197 19.37 5.57 3.00
N ASN A 198 19.77 5.96 4.21
CA ASN A 198 19.85 5.00 5.32
C ASN A 198 18.46 4.57 5.77
N ALA A 199 17.51 5.52 5.86
CA ALA A 199 16.14 5.24 6.27
C ALA A 199 15.45 4.25 5.32
N THR A 200 15.61 4.43 4.01
CA THR A 200 15.04 3.52 2.99
C THR A 200 15.66 2.13 3.05
N GLN A 201 16.99 2.03 3.20
CA GLN A 201 17.67 0.73 3.37
C GLN A 201 17.23 -0.01 4.63
N LEU A 202 17.11 0.69 5.76
CA LEU A 202 16.66 0.09 7.00
C LEU A 202 15.18 -0.30 6.96
N THR A 203 14.35 0.48 6.27
CA THR A 203 12.93 0.14 6.07
C THR A 203 12.79 -1.14 5.24
N ASP A 204 13.56 -1.29 4.16
CA ASP A 204 13.58 -2.53 3.37
C ASP A 204 14.10 -3.71 4.21
N ASN A 205 15.20 -3.55 4.95
CA ASN A 205 15.68 -4.59 5.86
C ASN A 205 14.61 -5.01 6.88
N ALA A 206 13.90 -4.05 7.48
CA ALA A 206 12.81 -4.33 8.41
C ALA A 206 11.68 -5.13 7.74
N LEU A 207 11.28 -4.77 6.50
CA LEU A 207 10.30 -5.56 5.73
C LEU A 207 10.75 -7.01 5.56
N TYR A 208 12.02 -7.24 5.18
CA TYR A 208 12.57 -8.59 5.03
C TYR A 208 12.60 -9.34 6.36
N ILE A 209 13.06 -8.71 7.44
CA ILE A 209 13.11 -9.32 8.78
C ILE A 209 11.71 -9.77 9.22
N PHE A 210 10.70 -8.91 9.10
CA PHE A 210 9.32 -9.25 9.48
C PHE A 210 8.71 -10.33 8.56
N SER A 211 8.95 -10.26 7.25
CA SER A 211 8.44 -11.26 6.30
C SER A 211 9.08 -12.65 6.48
N LYS A 212 10.32 -12.70 6.98
CA LYS A 212 11.11 -13.93 7.15
C LYS A 212 11.27 -14.36 8.60
N ILE A 213 10.55 -13.75 9.53
CA ILE A 213 10.70 -14.01 10.97
C ILE A 213 10.54 -15.50 11.32
N ASN A 214 9.60 -16.21 10.68
CA ASN A 214 9.38 -17.64 10.92
C ASN A 214 10.57 -18.51 10.48
N GLU A 215 11.25 -18.13 9.40
CA GLU A 215 12.46 -18.82 8.92
C GLU A 215 13.64 -18.53 9.85
N ALA A 216 13.79 -17.28 10.30
CA ALA A 216 14.82 -16.88 11.25
C ALA A 216 14.66 -17.58 12.62
N MET A 217 13.42 -17.77 13.08
CA MET A 217 13.13 -18.49 14.34
C MET A 217 13.37 -19.99 14.24
N GLY A 218 13.15 -20.60 13.08
CA GLY A 218 13.39 -22.04 12.86
C GLY A 218 14.88 -22.40 12.78
N GLY A 219 15.75 -21.43 12.50
CA GLY A 219 17.21 -21.61 12.44
C GLY A 219 17.95 -21.41 13.77
N LEU A 220 17.28 -20.88 14.80
CA LEU A 220 17.81 -20.81 16.16
C LEU A 220 17.42 -22.08 16.92
N GLU A 221 18.40 -22.92 17.28
CA GLU A 221 18.19 -23.98 18.27
C GLU A 221 17.74 -23.33 19.59
N LEU A 222 16.43 -23.37 19.85
CA LEU A 222 15.86 -22.96 21.13
C LEU A 222 16.36 -23.92 22.23
N PRO A 223 16.64 -23.42 23.45
CA PRO A 223 16.95 -24.29 24.59
C PRO A 223 15.90 -25.39 24.75
N ALA A 224 16.36 -26.61 25.02
CA ALA A 224 15.56 -27.84 25.06
C ALA A 224 14.43 -27.77 26.10
N GLY A 225 13.30 -27.17 25.72
CA GLY A 225 12.10 -27.05 26.57
C GLY A 225 10.81 -26.72 25.82
N LEU A 226 10.87 -26.44 24.52
CA LEU A 226 9.72 -26.00 23.72
C LEU A 226 9.39 -26.90 22.51
N SER A 227 10.04 -28.06 22.40
CA SER A 227 9.94 -28.96 21.23
C SER A 227 8.55 -29.59 21.01
N ASN A 228 7.58 -29.40 21.91
CA ASN A 228 6.25 -30.02 21.84
C ASN A 228 5.11 -29.11 21.33
N ILE A 229 5.41 -27.93 20.77
CA ILE A 229 4.35 -26.97 20.34
C ILE A 229 4.35 -26.68 18.83
N MET A 230 5.26 -27.25 18.03
CA MET A 230 5.26 -27.02 16.57
C MET A 230 4.80 -28.24 15.79
N GLY A 231 3.48 -28.28 15.52
CA GLY A 231 2.92 -29.07 14.43
C GLY A 231 3.53 -28.61 13.11
N ASN A 232 4.14 -29.57 12.42
CA ASN A 232 4.87 -29.42 11.18
C ASN A 232 4.01 -28.73 10.09
N SER A 233 4.25 -27.43 9.84
CA SER A 233 3.70 -26.70 8.69
C SER A 233 4.83 -26.33 7.74
N THR A 234 5.53 -27.34 7.25
CA THR A 234 6.27 -27.22 5.99
C THR A 234 5.25 -27.43 4.87
N ASN A 235 4.91 -26.38 4.14
CA ASN A 235 4.20 -26.49 2.86
C ASN A 235 5.14 -27.11 1.81
N LYS A 236 5.45 -28.40 1.98
CA LYS A 236 5.67 -29.31 0.86
C LYS A 236 4.29 -29.74 0.40
N VAL A 237 3.97 -29.40 -0.84
CA VAL A 237 2.83 -29.94 -1.58
C VAL A 237 2.92 -31.47 -1.56
N SER A 238 2.23 -32.10 -0.62
CA SER A 238 1.91 -33.52 -0.72
C SER A 238 0.86 -33.64 -1.81
N ARG A 239 1.32 -34.11 -2.98
CA ARG A 239 0.50 -34.61 -4.07
C ARG A 239 -0.59 -35.53 -3.50
N ARG A 240 -1.83 -35.08 -3.53
CA ARG A 240 -2.99 -35.97 -3.58
C ARG A 240 -3.67 -35.71 -4.91
N LEU A 241 -3.42 -36.64 -5.84
CA LEU A 241 -4.16 -36.77 -7.09
C LEU A 241 -5.65 -36.94 -6.75
N LEU A 242 -6.50 -36.08 -7.30
CA LEU A 242 -7.92 -36.36 -7.43
C LEU A 242 -8.24 -36.31 -8.91
N SER A 243 -8.28 -37.51 -9.48
CA SER A 243 -9.07 -37.86 -10.64
C SER A 243 -10.54 -37.56 -10.37
N ASP A 244 -11.27 -37.27 -11.44
CA ASP A 244 -12.72 -37.29 -11.51
C ASP A 244 -13.30 -38.45 -10.69
N GLU A 245 -14.21 -38.15 -9.77
CA GLU A 245 -15.53 -38.79 -9.72
C GLU A 245 -16.43 -38.11 -8.67
N VAL A 246 -17.67 -37.94 -9.11
CA VAL A 246 -18.83 -37.47 -8.36
C VAL A 246 -19.16 -38.49 -7.25
N SER A 247 -19.65 -38.00 -6.10
CA SER A 247 -20.28 -38.73 -4.97
C SER A 247 -19.35 -39.14 -3.80
N GLY A 248 -19.57 -38.56 -2.61
CA GLY A 248 -19.07 -39.12 -1.34
C GLY A 248 -18.67 -38.10 -0.28
N HIS A 249 -19.63 -37.39 0.33
CA HIS A 249 -19.38 -36.60 1.55
C HIS A 249 -19.40 -37.51 2.79
N GLY A 250 -18.29 -37.54 3.54
CA GLY A 250 -18.22 -38.12 4.88
C GLY A 250 -19.00 -37.26 5.87
N VAL A 251 -20.20 -37.72 6.19
CA VAL A 251 -21.13 -37.16 7.18
C VAL A 251 -20.76 -37.73 8.56
N ASP A 252 -20.48 -36.87 9.52
CA ASP A 252 -20.62 -37.19 10.96
C ASP A 252 -22.11 -37.11 11.33
N ASP A 253 -22.58 -37.94 12.25
CA ASP A 253 -23.98 -38.16 12.67
C ASP A 253 -24.69 -36.89 13.20
N SER A 254 -23.99 -35.77 13.29
CA SER A 254 -24.58 -34.45 13.43
C SER A 254 -24.46 -33.72 12.09
N ARG A 255 -25.59 -33.54 11.38
CA ARG A 255 -25.76 -32.88 10.06
C ARG A 255 -25.28 -31.42 9.97
N PHE A 256 -24.08 -31.10 10.46
CA PHE A 256 -23.49 -29.76 10.45
C PHE A 256 -22.00 -29.83 10.07
N PRO A 257 -21.54 -28.95 9.17
CA PRO A 257 -20.12 -28.82 8.83
C PRO A 257 -19.22 -28.52 10.05
N GLN A 258 -17.96 -28.95 9.98
CA GLN A 258 -16.95 -28.82 11.05
C GLN A 258 -16.68 -27.38 11.50
N TRP A 259 -16.95 -26.38 10.66
CA TRP A 259 -16.78 -24.97 10.99
C TRP A 259 -17.95 -24.35 11.78
N VAL A 260 -19.03 -25.11 12.02
CA VAL A 260 -20.16 -24.69 12.87
C VAL A 260 -19.87 -25.11 14.31
N SER A 261 -19.66 -24.12 15.18
CA SER A 261 -19.37 -24.35 16.60
C SER A 261 -20.55 -25.04 17.30
N SER A 262 -20.26 -25.81 18.35
CA SER A 262 -21.30 -26.54 19.12
C SER A 262 -22.34 -25.60 19.74
N ALA A 263 -21.96 -24.35 20.02
CA ALA A 263 -22.85 -23.31 20.53
C ALA A 263 -23.84 -22.83 19.45
N ASP A 264 -23.38 -22.69 18.21
CA ASP A 264 -24.21 -22.27 17.08
C ASP A 264 -25.18 -23.38 16.63
N ARG A 265 -24.78 -24.65 16.79
CA ARG A 265 -25.67 -25.81 16.57
C ARG A 265 -26.90 -25.78 17.47
N LYS A 266 -26.78 -25.26 18.70
CA LYS A 266 -27.90 -25.11 19.64
C LYS A 266 -28.85 -23.96 19.26
N LEU A 267 -28.35 -22.94 18.57
CA LEU A 267 -29.16 -21.80 18.13
C LEU A 267 -29.94 -22.09 16.85
N LEU A 268 -29.45 -23.02 16.02
CA LEU A 268 -30.07 -23.39 14.75
C LEU A 268 -31.13 -24.50 14.86
N GLY A 269 -31.38 -25.00 16.08
CA GLY A 269 -32.31 -26.11 16.34
C GLY A 269 -33.57 -25.71 17.11
N VAL A 270 -34.34 -24.71 16.66
CA VAL A 270 -35.68 -24.47 17.22
C VAL A 270 -36.68 -23.98 16.15
N GLN A 271 -37.60 -24.86 15.75
CA GLN A 271 -38.96 -24.46 15.36
C GLN A 271 -40.02 -25.33 16.06
N ASN A 272 -41.03 -24.63 16.58
CA ASN A 272 -42.39 -25.00 17.00
C ASN A 272 -42.64 -25.76 18.32
N GLY A 273 -43.33 -25.07 19.25
CA GLY A 273 -44.14 -25.69 20.31
C GLY A 273 -44.52 -24.79 21.51
N LYS A 274 -45.72 -24.19 21.46
CA LYS A 274 -46.51 -23.47 22.50
C LYS A 274 -46.20 -23.73 24.00
N GLY A 275 -46.26 -22.64 24.81
CA GLY A 275 -47.06 -22.64 26.06
C GLY A 275 -46.45 -22.09 27.38
N LYS A 276 -46.86 -20.86 27.74
CA LYS A 276 -47.16 -20.30 29.10
C LYS A 276 -46.12 -20.37 30.26
N GLY A 277 -45.88 -19.21 30.90
CA GLY A 277 -45.78 -19.15 32.38
C GLY A 277 -44.87 -18.11 33.05
N LYS A 278 -45.39 -16.89 33.27
CA LYS A 278 -45.21 -16.00 34.44
C LYS A 278 -43.84 -15.87 35.17
N GLY A 279 -43.31 -14.66 35.14
CA GLY A 279 -43.38 -13.75 36.30
C GLY A 279 -42.14 -13.53 37.18
N LYS A 280 -41.69 -12.26 37.23
CA LYS A 280 -41.46 -11.39 38.42
C LYS A 280 -40.19 -10.56 38.29
N GLY A 281 -40.37 -9.24 38.34
CA GLY A 281 -39.29 -8.27 38.40
C GLY A 281 -38.70 -8.09 39.80
N LYS A 282 -37.60 -7.34 39.86
CA LYS A 282 -37.22 -6.58 41.05
C LYS A 282 -36.35 -5.38 40.65
N LYS A 283 -36.88 -4.20 40.90
CA LYS A 283 -36.15 -2.93 41.03
C LYS A 283 -35.35 -2.92 42.33
N ARG A 284 -34.20 -2.24 42.32
CA ARG A 284 -33.54 -1.42 43.37
C ARG A 284 -32.07 -1.32 42.96
N GLY A 285 -31.35 -0.21 43.06
CA GLY A 285 -31.49 1.07 43.75
C GLY A 285 -30.06 1.60 43.89
N GLY A 286 -29.82 2.89 43.66
CA GLY A 286 -28.48 3.44 43.53
C GLY A 286 -27.68 3.57 44.83
N HIS A 287 -26.39 3.84 44.70
CA HIS A 287 -25.59 4.53 45.72
C HIS A 287 -24.43 5.34 45.10
N LYS A 288 -24.20 6.49 45.72
CA LYS A 288 -23.28 7.58 45.36
C LYS A 288 -21.83 7.25 45.74
N GLY A 289 -20.90 7.64 44.85
CA GLY A 289 -19.76 8.52 45.14
C GLY A 289 -18.60 8.03 46.03
N ARG A 290 -17.42 7.89 45.43
CA ARG A 290 -16.15 8.31 46.05
C ARG A 290 -15.11 8.68 44.98
N LYS A 291 -14.59 9.90 45.07
CA LYS A 291 -13.52 10.46 44.22
C LYS A 291 -12.16 9.98 44.71
N GLY A 292 -11.27 9.63 43.77
CA GLY A 292 -9.82 9.45 43.96
C GLY A 292 -9.06 10.17 42.82
N PRO A 293 -7.77 10.52 43.00
CA PRO A 293 -7.11 11.59 42.26
C PRO A 293 -6.70 11.18 40.83
N LYS A 294 -6.76 12.17 39.92
CA LYS A 294 -6.38 12.05 38.51
C LYS A 294 -4.85 12.06 38.36
N GLY A 295 -4.28 10.96 37.87
CA GLY A 295 -2.96 10.94 37.23
C GLY A 295 -3.04 11.41 35.77
N PRO A 296 -1.91 11.79 35.15
CA PRO A 296 -1.88 12.32 33.79
C PRO A 296 -2.33 11.27 32.78
N ALA A 297 -3.07 11.73 31.77
CA ALA A 297 -3.61 10.89 30.69
C ALA A 297 -2.47 10.26 29.89
N GLY A 298 -2.31 8.94 30.01
CA GLY A 298 -1.51 8.14 29.09
C GLY A 298 -2.17 8.06 27.72
N PRO A 299 -1.39 7.79 26.66
CA PRO A 299 -1.90 7.69 25.30
C PRO A 299 -2.95 6.58 25.19
N LEU A 300 -4.03 6.87 24.47
CA LEU A 300 -5.12 5.95 24.20
C LEU A 300 -4.56 4.63 23.63
N ALA A 301 -4.76 3.54 24.35
CA ALA A 301 -4.47 2.20 23.86
C ALA A 301 -5.40 1.91 22.67
N VAL A 302 -4.90 2.11 21.46
CA VAL A 302 -5.53 1.58 20.26
C VAL A 302 -5.19 0.09 20.22
N GLY A 303 -6.16 -0.75 20.58
CA GLY A 303 -6.13 -2.18 20.27
C GLY A 303 -6.43 -2.41 18.77
N PRO A 304 -6.45 -3.66 18.28
CA PRO A 304 -6.80 -3.94 16.89
C PRO A 304 -8.15 -3.29 16.59
N VAL A 305 -8.17 -2.37 15.62
CA VAL A 305 -9.37 -1.60 15.26
C VAL A 305 -10.44 -2.62 14.86
N PRO A 306 -11.55 -2.73 15.61
CA PRO A 306 -12.61 -3.66 15.27
C PRO A 306 -13.11 -3.34 13.87
N LEU A 307 -13.30 -4.37 13.04
CA LEU A 307 -13.92 -4.17 11.73
C LEU A 307 -15.27 -3.47 11.92
N PRO A 308 -15.62 -2.51 11.05
CA PRO A 308 -16.89 -1.82 11.15
C PRO A 308 -18.05 -2.81 11.10
N ILE A 309 -19.14 -2.49 11.81
CA ILE A 309 -20.37 -3.27 11.70
C ILE A 309 -20.80 -3.30 10.23
N PRO A 310 -21.16 -4.48 9.68
CA PRO A 310 -21.65 -4.59 8.31
C PRO A 310 -22.79 -3.61 8.04
N VAL A 311 -22.64 -2.76 7.03
CA VAL A 311 -23.73 -1.90 6.53
C VAL A 311 -24.11 -2.39 5.14
N PRO A 312 -25.42 -2.62 4.85
CA PRO A 312 -25.82 -3.15 3.57
C PRO A 312 -25.43 -2.20 2.43
N ALA A 313 -24.88 -2.76 1.35
CA ALA A 313 -24.58 -2.03 0.12
C ALA A 313 -25.87 -1.74 -0.69
N GLY A 314 -26.96 -1.27 -0.07
CA GLY A 314 -28.32 -1.20 -0.64
C GLY A 314 -29.10 0.09 -0.30
N PRO A 315 -30.18 0.42 -1.04
CA PRO A 315 -31.14 1.44 -0.64
C PRO A 315 -31.75 1.10 0.73
N GLY A 316 -31.90 2.09 1.62
CA GLY A 316 -32.47 1.89 2.97
C GLY A 316 -31.46 1.97 4.12
N VAL A 317 -30.19 2.25 3.83
CA VAL A 317 -29.19 2.60 4.84
C VAL A 317 -29.50 3.99 5.39
N LYS A 318 -29.73 4.11 6.71
CA LYS A 318 -29.98 5.40 7.37
C LYS A 318 -28.69 6.23 7.37
N PRO A 319 -28.63 7.37 6.65
CA PRO A 319 -27.42 8.20 6.65
C PRO A 319 -27.25 8.93 7.97
N ASN A 320 -26.00 9.21 8.35
CA ASN A 320 -25.69 10.11 9.47
C ASN A 320 -25.98 11.56 9.07
N VAL A 321 -25.61 11.93 7.83
CA VAL A 321 -25.79 13.27 7.27
C VAL A 321 -26.16 13.18 5.78
N VAL A 322 -26.91 14.16 5.30
CA VAL A 322 -27.29 14.28 3.88
C VAL A 322 -26.70 15.57 3.31
N VAL A 323 -26.08 15.45 2.14
CA VAL A 323 -25.60 16.55 1.31
C VAL A 323 -26.57 16.74 0.16
N ALA A 324 -27.07 17.96 -0.04
CA ALA A 324 -27.92 18.29 -1.17
C ALA A 324 -27.74 19.74 -1.60
N LYS A 325 -27.40 19.96 -2.87
CA LYS A 325 -27.22 21.32 -3.43
C LYS A 325 -28.48 22.18 -3.38
N ASP A 326 -29.66 21.55 -3.49
CA ASP A 326 -30.96 22.23 -3.44
C ASP A 326 -31.36 22.70 -2.03
N GLY A 327 -30.54 22.40 -1.00
CA GLY A 327 -30.82 22.76 0.39
C GLY A 327 -31.75 21.79 1.13
N SER A 328 -32.14 20.67 0.52
CA SER A 328 -32.99 19.63 1.15
C SER A 328 -32.24 18.67 2.07
N GLY A 329 -30.92 18.85 2.25
CA GLY A 329 -30.06 18.10 3.16
C GLY A 329 -29.48 18.97 4.27
N GLN A 330 -28.77 18.37 5.22
CA GLN A 330 -28.10 19.08 6.31
C GLN A 330 -26.94 19.96 5.81
N PHE A 331 -26.26 19.54 4.73
CA PHE A 331 -25.14 20.27 4.13
C PHE A 331 -25.37 20.52 2.64
N ARG A 332 -24.73 21.56 2.11
CA ARG A 332 -24.74 21.86 0.66
C ARG A 332 -23.48 21.37 -0.05
N THR A 333 -22.41 21.12 0.69
CA THR A 333 -21.11 20.66 0.20
C THR A 333 -20.75 19.34 0.86
N LEU A 334 -19.95 18.53 0.18
CA LEU A 334 -19.39 17.32 0.76
C LEU A 334 -18.32 17.67 1.81
N THR A 335 -17.53 18.72 1.59
CA THR A 335 -16.51 19.19 2.53
C THR A 335 -17.09 19.46 3.92
N ASP A 336 -18.23 20.14 4.02
CA ASP A 336 -18.87 20.41 5.31
C ASP A 336 -19.37 19.13 5.99
N ALA A 337 -19.89 18.18 5.21
CA ALA A 337 -20.34 16.89 5.73
C ALA A 337 -19.17 16.01 6.23
N VAL A 338 -18.03 16.05 5.55
CA VAL A 338 -16.79 15.38 5.99
C VAL A 338 -16.25 16.03 7.27
N ASN A 339 -16.31 17.36 7.38
CA ASN A 339 -15.90 18.08 8.58
C ASN A 339 -16.74 17.70 9.81
N ALA A 340 -18.02 17.32 9.60
CA ALA A 340 -18.92 16.86 10.65
C ALA A 340 -18.61 15.44 11.18
N VAL A 341 -17.75 14.67 10.53
CA VAL A 341 -17.33 13.34 11.02
C VAL A 341 -16.58 13.50 12.36
N PRO A 342 -16.95 12.77 13.42
CA PRO A 342 -16.29 12.87 14.72
C PRO A 342 -14.77 12.60 14.66
N LYS A 343 -13.99 13.27 15.51
CA LYS A 343 -12.56 12.97 15.65
C LYS A 343 -12.39 11.57 16.27
N GLY A 344 -11.50 10.74 15.71
CA GLY A 344 -11.30 9.36 16.17
C GLY A 344 -12.50 8.45 15.91
N ASN A 345 -13.25 8.72 14.83
CA ASN A 345 -14.45 7.98 14.48
C ASN A 345 -14.18 6.47 14.30
N ALA A 346 -14.70 5.66 15.22
CA ALA A 346 -14.52 4.21 15.22
C ALA A 346 -15.69 3.45 14.57
N GLN A 347 -16.72 4.14 14.07
CA GLN A 347 -17.94 3.53 13.56
C GLN A 347 -18.24 4.01 12.14
N ARG A 348 -18.96 3.21 11.36
CA ARG A 348 -19.35 3.59 9.99
C ARG A 348 -20.12 4.93 10.00
N PHE A 349 -19.56 5.96 9.35
CA PHE A 349 -20.19 7.28 9.22
C PHE A 349 -20.62 7.51 7.77
N ILE A 350 -21.93 7.58 7.56
CA ILE A 350 -22.56 7.51 6.25
C ILE A 350 -22.97 8.91 5.81
N ILE A 351 -22.36 9.38 4.73
CA ILE A 351 -22.66 10.64 4.08
C ILE A 351 -23.43 10.31 2.81
N TYR A 352 -24.74 10.58 2.81
CA TYR A 352 -25.56 10.44 1.61
C TYR A 352 -25.54 11.73 0.81
N ILE A 353 -25.21 11.65 -0.47
CA ILE A 353 -25.01 12.78 -1.37
C ILE A 353 -26.06 12.68 -2.46
N LYS A 354 -27.01 13.62 -2.48
CA LYS A 354 -28.04 13.65 -3.51
C LYS A 354 -27.46 14.02 -4.87
N ALA A 355 -28.18 13.65 -5.93
CA ALA A 355 -27.85 13.98 -7.30
C ALA A 355 -27.51 15.46 -7.49
N GLY A 356 -26.48 15.72 -8.29
CA GLY A 356 -25.90 17.02 -8.52
C GLY A 356 -24.43 16.94 -8.91
N ILE A 357 -23.92 18.02 -9.48
CA ILE A 357 -22.51 18.19 -9.79
C ILE A 357 -21.89 19.05 -8.68
N TYR A 358 -21.02 18.50 -7.87
CA TYR A 358 -20.31 19.13 -6.76
C TYR A 358 -18.89 19.48 -7.21
N ASN A 359 -18.67 20.76 -7.53
CA ASN A 359 -17.35 21.27 -7.91
C ASN A 359 -16.61 21.69 -6.63
N GLU A 360 -15.88 20.75 -6.05
CA GLU A 360 -15.11 20.92 -4.81
C GLU A 360 -13.96 19.91 -4.74
N VAL A 361 -12.84 20.33 -4.15
CA VAL A 361 -11.72 19.46 -3.82
C VAL A 361 -11.87 19.02 -2.37
N VAL A 362 -11.96 17.71 -2.12
CA VAL A 362 -12.36 17.15 -0.84
C VAL A 362 -11.23 16.32 -0.21
N GLN A 363 -10.86 16.68 1.02
CA GLN A 363 -9.91 15.93 1.83
C GLN A 363 -10.60 15.14 2.94
N ILE A 364 -10.45 13.82 2.95
CA ILE A 364 -10.93 12.93 4.01
C ILE A 364 -9.71 12.46 4.81
N LYS A 365 -9.26 13.30 5.75
CA LYS A 365 -8.05 13.07 6.55
C LYS A 365 -8.38 12.77 8.01
N ALA A 366 -7.84 11.67 8.54
CA ALA A 366 -8.08 11.22 9.91
C ALA A 366 -9.58 11.05 10.25
N LYS A 367 -10.36 10.59 9.27
CA LYS A 367 -11.79 10.33 9.32
C LYS A 367 -12.07 8.87 8.93
N ASP A 368 -11.53 7.93 9.71
CA ASP A 368 -11.74 6.50 9.47
C ASP A 368 -13.23 6.15 9.39
N ASN A 369 -13.55 5.09 8.66
CA ASN A 369 -14.90 4.53 8.54
C ASN A 369 -15.94 5.42 7.83
N VAL A 370 -15.51 6.43 7.07
CA VAL A 370 -16.42 7.20 6.20
C VAL A 370 -16.97 6.32 5.07
N TYR A 371 -18.27 6.44 4.79
CA TYR A 371 -18.94 5.84 3.65
C TYR A 371 -19.73 6.89 2.88
N LEU A 372 -19.28 7.19 1.66
CA LEU A 372 -19.99 8.06 0.74
C LEU A 372 -21.00 7.26 -0.08
N VAL A 373 -22.24 7.72 -0.13
CA VAL A 373 -23.30 7.10 -0.92
C VAL A 373 -23.94 8.16 -1.81
N GLY A 374 -23.87 8.00 -3.12
CA GLY A 374 -24.52 8.87 -4.10
C GLY A 374 -25.81 8.29 -4.67
N ASP A 375 -26.55 9.10 -5.42
CA ASP A 375 -27.76 8.70 -6.18
C ASP A 375 -27.47 7.87 -7.45
N GLY A 376 -26.21 7.54 -7.71
CA GLY A 376 -25.77 6.72 -8.84
C GLY A 376 -24.71 7.41 -9.71
N ILE A 377 -23.95 6.57 -10.43
CA ILE A 377 -22.96 7.00 -11.44
C ILE A 377 -23.62 7.98 -12.43
N GLY A 378 -22.95 9.09 -12.73
CA GLY A 378 -23.42 10.14 -13.62
C GLY A 378 -24.56 11.01 -13.05
N ARG A 379 -25.10 10.69 -11.87
CA ARG A 379 -26.11 11.52 -11.17
C ARG A 379 -25.51 12.31 -10.04
N THR A 380 -24.62 11.70 -9.26
CA THR A 380 -23.84 12.36 -8.21
C THR A 380 -22.40 12.44 -8.67
N ILE A 381 -21.95 13.64 -9.03
CA ILE A 381 -20.62 13.87 -9.60
C ILE A 381 -19.86 14.80 -8.66
N ILE A 382 -18.69 14.38 -8.17
CA ILE A 382 -17.74 15.24 -7.48
C ILE A 382 -16.63 15.53 -8.46
N THR A 383 -16.44 16.81 -8.81
CA THR A 383 -15.53 17.23 -9.88
C THR A 383 -14.58 18.32 -9.40
N GLY A 384 -13.39 18.33 -9.98
CA GLY A 384 -12.33 19.31 -9.79
C GLY A 384 -11.46 19.36 -11.04
N ASP A 385 -10.47 20.25 -11.07
CA ASP A 385 -9.61 20.43 -12.25
C ASP A 385 -8.16 20.77 -11.89
N LEU A 386 -7.71 20.44 -10.68
CA LEU A 386 -6.31 20.59 -10.28
C LEU A 386 -5.44 19.65 -11.11
N SER A 387 -4.25 20.12 -11.48
CA SER A 387 -3.33 19.34 -12.30
C SER A 387 -1.88 19.80 -12.16
N PHE A 388 -0.96 18.94 -12.59
CA PHE A 388 0.47 19.25 -12.60
C PHE A 388 0.79 20.48 -13.45
N LYS A 389 0.15 20.64 -14.60
CA LYS A 389 0.32 21.84 -15.44
C LYS A 389 -0.08 23.15 -14.73
N LYS A 390 -0.98 23.08 -13.75
CA LYS A 390 -1.36 24.23 -12.91
C LYS A 390 -0.39 24.47 -11.75
N GLY A 391 0.76 23.78 -11.72
CA GLY A 391 1.76 23.87 -10.67
C GLY A 391 1.38 23.11 -9.40
N VAL A 392 0.46 22.14 -9.46
CA VAL A 392 0.05 21.33 -8.30
C VAL A 392 0.75 19.98 -8.37
N LYS A 393 1.40 19.58 -7.28
CA LYS A 393 2.07 18.28 -7.16
C LYS A 393 1.07 17.12 -7.30
N THR A 394 1.48 16.02 -7.93
CA THR A 394 0.55 14.97 -8.41
C THR A 394 -0.34 14.45 -7.29
N SER A 395 0.21 14.14 -6.11
CA SER A 395 -0.59 13.65 -4.97
C SER A 395 -1.63 14.65 -4.44
N ALA A 396 -1.42 15.94 -4.68
CA ALA A 396 -2.30 17.05 -4.31
C ALA A 396 -3.32 17.42 -5.41
N THR A 397 -3.24 16.83 -6.61
CA THR A 397 -4.20 17.09 -7.70
C THR A 397 -5.55 16.39 -7.52
N ALA A 398 -5.65 15.47 -6.55
CA ALA A 398 -6.83 14.63 -6.34
C ALA A 398 -8.09 15.45 -6.06
N THR A 399 -9.13 15.30 -6.90
CA THR A 399 -10.45 15.87 -6.61
C THR A 399 -11.00 15.36 -5.27
N VAL A 400 -10.87 14.06 -5.00
CA VAL A 400 -11.12 13.49 -3.69
C VAL A 400 -9.88 12.74 -3.21
N ALA A 401 -9.32 13.20 -2.10
CA ALA A 401 -8.17 12.59 -1.43
C ALA A 401 -8.58 11.96 -0.11
N VAL A 402 -8.35 10.66 0.02
CA VAL A 402 -8.70 9.87 1.21
C VAL A 402 -7.42 9.47 1.93
N ASP A 403 -7.15 10.10 3.08
CA ASP A 403 -6.09 9.71 4.02
C ASP A 403 -6.75 9.16 5.30
N SER A 404 -7.45 8.03 5.17
CA SER A 404 -8.26 7.40 6.23
C SER A 404 -8.48 5.92 5.95
N ASN A 405 -8.56 5.10 6.99
CA ASN A 405 -8.79 3.66 6.88
C ASN A 405 -10.28 3.34 6.72
N PHE A 406 -10.56 2.17 6.15
CA PHE A 406 -11.89 1.59 5.99
C PHE A 406 -12.87 2.46 5.19
N PHE A 407 -12.35 3.34 4.33
CA PHE A 407 -13.16 4.19 3.47
C PHE A 407 -14.07 3.35 2.55
N MET A 408 -15.29 3.83 2.34
CA MET A 408 -16.20 3.25 1.36
C MET A 408 -16.82 4.32 0.46
N ALA A 409 -17.09 3.96 -0.80
CA ALA A 409 -17.86 4.78 -1.71
C ALA A 409 -18.82 3.93 -2.56
N ARG A 410 -20.02 4.46 -2.82
CA ARG A 410 -20.98 3.87 -3.74
C ARG A 410 -21.76 4.90 -4.55
N GLY A 411 -21.98 4.63 -5.84
CA GLY A 411 -22.95 5.36 -6.66
C GLY A 411 -22.53 6.80 -6.93
N ILE A 412 -21.23 7.05 -7.08
CA ILE A 412 -20.64 8.38 -7.27
C ILE A 412 -19.72 8.35 -8.48
N THR A 413 -19.70 9.43 -9.25
CA THR A 413 -18.64 9.74 -10.21
C THR A 413 -17.63 10.68 -9.55
N PHE A 414 -16.38 10.24 -9.40
CA PHE A 414 -15.23 11.06 -9.05
C PHE A 414 -14.56 11.51 -10.34
N GLU A 415 -14.47 12.82 -10.57
CA GLU A 415 -13.97 13.38 -11.82
C GLU A 415 -12.83 14.36 -11.59
N ASN A 416 -11.78 14.27 -12.42
CA ASN A 416 -10.87 15.37 -12.66
C ASN A 416 -10.99 15.81 -14.12
N SER A 417 -11.40 17.06 -14.30
CA SER A 417 -11.78 17.67 -15.57
C SER A 417 -10.66 18.48 -16.23
N ALA A 418 -9.42 18.40 -15.73
CA ALA A 418 -8.26 19.13 -16.28
C ALA A 418 -7.93 18.79 -17.75
N GLY A 419 -8.37 17.63 -18.25
CA GLY A 419 -8.14 17.20 -19.63
C GLY A 419 -6.75 16.60 -19.87
N ALA A 420 -6.51 16.08 -21.08
CA ALA A 420 -5.20 15.54 -21.47
C ALA A 420 -4.08 16.58 -21.37
N ASP A 421 -4.40 17.84 -21.71
CA ASP A 421 -3.48 18.96 -21.62
C ASP A 421 -3.10 19.32 -20.18
N GLY A 422 -3.83 18.81 -19.18
CA GLY A 422 -3.55 19.05 -17.76
C GLY A 422 -2.34 18.28 -17.24
N HIS A 423 -1.84 17.28 -17.98
CA HIS A 423 -0.91 16.26 -17.49
C HIS A 423 -1.49 15.51 -16.27
N GLN A 424 -0.69 15.17 -15.25
CA GLN A 424 -1.15 14.44 -14.07
C GLN A 424 -2.30 15.18 -13.38
N ALA A 425 -3.44 14.50 -13.21
CA ALA A 425 -4.65 15.08 -12.67
C ALA A 425 -5.56 14.00 -12.06
N VAL A 426 -5.42 13.78 -10.76
CA VAL A 426 -6.06 12.66 -10.06
C VAL A 426 -7.53 12.94 -9.79
N ALA A 427 -8.41 11.97 -10.06
CA ALA A 427 -9.83 12.04 -9.72
C ALA A 427 -10.08 11.50 -8.30
N LEU A 428 -9.48 10.36 -7.96
CA LEU A 428 -9.59 9.74 -6.65
C LEU A 428 -8.21 9.24 -6.20
N ARG A 429 -7.75 9.69 -5.03
CA ARG A 429 -6.58 9.15 -4.32
C ARG A 429 -7.02 8.45 -3.05
N ILE A 430 -6.59 7.20 -2.86
CA ILE A 430 -6.83 6.46 -1.62
C ILE A 430 -5.50 6.05 -0.99
N ASN A 431 -5.27 6.59 0.20
CA ASN A 431 -4.16 6.34 1.10
C ASN A 431 -4.71 5.83 2.45
N GLY A 432 -5.00 4.53 2.51
CA GLY A 432 -5.63 3.94 3.69
C GLY A 432 -5.89 2.44 3.55
N GLU A 433 -5.98 1.75 4.68
CA GLU A 433 -6.22 0.30 4.70
C GLU A 433 -7.69 -0.05 4.46
N LYS A 434 -7.91 -1.14 3.72
CA LYS A 434 -9.21 -1.82 3.57
C LYS A 434 -10.30 -0.92 2.99
N ALA A 435 -9.98 -0.18 1.93
CA ALA A 435 -10.94 0.66 1.22
C ALA A 435 -11.81 -0.16 0.24
N VAL A 436 -13.09 0.20 0.11
CA VAL A 436 -14.03 -0.42 -0.84
C VAL A 436 -14.72 0.62 -1.70
N VAL A 437 -14.59 0.51 -3.02
CA VAL A 437 -15.26 1.38 -3.99
C VAL A 437 -16.17 0.50 -4.85
N PHE A 438 -17.47 0.74 -4.81
CA PHE A 438 -18.47 -0.13 -5.42
C PHE A 438 -19.44 0.67 -6.28
N GLU A 439 -19.71 0.28 -7.53
CA GLU A 439 -20.64 1.01 -8.42
C GLU A 439 -20.29 2.52 -8.50
N CYS A 440 -19.01 2.82 -8.66
CA CYS A 440 -18.53 4.19 -8.84
C CYS A 440 -17.84 4.35 -10.19
N GLU A 441 -17.71 5.60 -10.61
CA GLU A 441 -16.93 5.97 -11.78
C GLU A 441 -15.75 6.84 -11.37
N MET A 442 -14.55 6.50 -11.83
CA MET A 442 -13.38 7.35 -11.74
C MET A 442 -13.06 7.83 -13.16
N ARG A 443 -13.19 9.14 -13.38
CA ARG A 443 -13.11 9.75 -14.71
C ARG A 443 -12.02 10.82 -14.77
N GLY A 444 -11.07 10.64 -15.67
CA GLY A 444 -10.00 11.60 -15.89
C GLY A 444 -9.28 11.35 -17.22
N TYR A 445 -8.03 11.80 -17.26
CA TYR A 445 -7.09 11.55 -18.35
C TYR A 445 -5.83 10.88 -17.78
N GLN A 446 -4.75 11.62 -17.55
CA GLN A 446 -3.54 11.08 -16.96
C GLN A 446 -3.69 10.98 -15.44
N ASP A 447 -3.24 9.86 -14.86
CA ASP A 447 -3.21 9.61 -13.41
C ASP A 447 -4.61 9.61 -12.72
N THR A 448 -5.63 9.06 -13.38
CA THR A 448 -7.04 9.16 -12.92
C THR A 448 -7.29 8.55 -11.53
N LEU A 449 -6.84 7.32 -11.28
CA LEU A 449 -7.01 6.61 -10.01
C LEU A 449 -5.66 6.36 -9.37
N TYR A 450 -5.44 6.97 -8.20
CA TYR A 450 -4.24 6.76 -7.40
C TYR A 450 -4.54 5.84 -6.21
N TYR A 451 -4.30 4.53 -6.36
CA TYR A 451 -4.39 3.54 -5.28
C TYR A 451 -3.13 3.59 -4.39
N HIS A 452 -2.89 4.75 -3.78
CA HIS A 452 -1.60 5.14 -3.20
C HIS A 452 -1.04 4.12 -2.18
N LYS A 453 -1.83 3.73 -1.18
CA LYS A 453 -1.38 2.81 -0.11
C LYS A 453 -2.53 1.98 0.46
N GLY A 454 -2.21 0.77 0.91
CA GLY A 454 -3.10 -0.12 1.68
C GLY A 454 -3.89 -1.11 0.84
N LEU A 455 -4.68 -1.97 1.49
CA LEU A 455 -5.58 -2.91 0.81
C LEU A 455 -6.79 -2.19 0.22
N GLN A 456 -7.07 -2.42 -1.06
CA GLN A 456 -8.19 -1.74 -1.76
C GLN A 456 -8.97 -2.72 -2.64
N PHE A 457 -10.29 -2.57 -2.67
CA PHE A 457 -11.17 -3.38 -3.50
C PHE A 457 -12.13 -2.50 -4.30
N TYR A 458 -12.12 -2.67 -5.62
CA TYR A 458 -12.96 -1.94 -6.56
C TYR A 458 -13.89 -2.94 -7.26
N LYS A 459 -15.19 -2.66 -7.26
CA LYS A 459 -16.21 -3.61 -7.77
C LYS A 459 -17.27 -2.90 -8.58
N ASN A 460 -17.59 -3.44 -9.77
CA ASN A 460 -18.58 -2.87 -10.67
C ASN A 460 -18.32 -1.38 -10.98
N CYS A 461 -17.06 -1.01 -11.11
CA CYS A 461 -16.65 0.37 -11.35
C CYS A 461 -16.47 0.65 -12.85
N ILE A 462 -16.46 1.93 -13.20
CA ILE A 462 -15.99 2.42 -14.50
C ILE A 462 -14.75 3.27 -14.25
N ILE A 463 -13.62 2.92 -14.86
CA ILE A 463 -12.38 3.69 -14.71
C ILE A 463 -11.91 4.11 -16.10
N SER A 464 -11.76 5.42 -16.32
CA SER A 464 -11.43 5.95 -17.64
C SER A 464 -10.27 6.94 -17.61
N GLY A 465 -9.33 6.80 -18.54
CA GLY A 465 -8.16 7.67 -18.62
C GLY A 465 -7.21 7.31 -19.77
N THR A 466 -5.98 7.81 -19.71
CA THR A 466 -5.00 7.74 -20.81
C THR A 466 -3.62 7.25 -20.37
N VAL A 467 -2.76 8.14 -19.88
CA VAL A 467 -1.42 7.81 -19.38
C VAL A 467 -1.54 7.41 -17.90
N ASP A 468 -0.99 6.24 -17.55
CA ASP A 468 -0.87 5.73 -16.18
C ASP A 468 -2.15 5.85 -15.33
N PHE A 469 -3.32 5.67 -15.94
CA PHE A 469 -4.55 6.15 -15.31
C PHE A 469 -5.06 5.28 -14.14
N ILE A 470 -4.44 4.13 -13.91
CA ILE A 470 -4.55 3.34 -12.68
C ILE A 470 -3.13 3.13 -12.15
N PHE A 471 -2.74 3.88 -11.13
CA PHE A 471 -1.36 3.87 -10.62
C PHE A 471 -1.32 3.92 -9.09
N GLY A 472 -0.22 3.45 -8.51
CA GLY A 472 0.00 3.52 -7.08
C GLY A 472 0.86 2.40 -6.52
N ASN A 473 0.95 2.35 -5.19
CA ASN A 473 1.81 1.41 -4.46
C ASN A 473 1.02 0.57 -3.45
N GLY A 474 -0.30 0.78 -3.33
CA GLY A 474 -1.18 -0.07 -2.54
C GLY A 474 -1.33 -1.46 -3.15
N ARG A 475 -2.09 -2.33 -2.48
CA ARG A 475 -2.46 -3.64 -3.02
C ARG A 475 -3.94 -3.67 -3.34
N ALA A 476 -4.27 -3.74 -4.62
CA ALA A 476 -5.62 -3.55 -5.11
C ALA A 476 -6.12 -4.71 -5.98
N ILE A 477 -7.41 -5.04 -5.83
CA ILE A 477 -8.16 -5.84 -6.81
C ILE A 477 -9.28 -4.99 -7.39
N ILE A 478 -9.34 -4.94 -8.71
CA ILE A 478 -10.45 -4.41 -9.48
C ILE A 478 -11.20 -5.59 -10.09
N GLN A 479 -12.46 -5.79 -9.68
CA GLN A 479 -13.28 -6.94 -10.07
C GLN A 479 -14.55 -6.49 -10.79
N ASP A 480 -14.94 -7.21 -11.84
CA ASP A 480 -16.20 -7.01 -12.60
C ASP A 480 -16.40 -5.55 -13.05
N SER A 481 -15.33 -4.88 -13.45
CA SER A 481 -15.33 -3.44 -13.76
C SER A 481 -15.02 -3.18 -15.23
N THR A 482 -15.41 -2.00 -15.71
CA THR A 482 -15.08 -1.56 -17.08
C THR A 482 -13.92 -0.57 -17.04
N ILE A 483 -12.89 -0.86 -17.83
CA ILE A 483 -11.67 -0.05 -17.96
C ILE A 483 -11.70 0.58 -19.34
N VAL A 484 -11.76 1.91 -19.42
CA VAL A 484 -11.98 2.67 -20.65
C VAL A 484 -10.73 3.48 -20.99
N ALA A 485 -9.99 3.05 -22.00
CA ALA A 485 -8.90 3.84 -22.56
C ALA A 485 -9.47 4.98 -23.42
N ARG A 486 -9.01 6.20 -23.15
CA ARG A 486 -9.44 7.42 -23.85
C ARG A 486 -8.40 7.87 -24.88
N ASN A 487 -8.77 8.76 -25.77
CA ASN A 487 -7.84 9.36 -26.72
C ASN A 487 -6.92 10.33 -25.96
N PRO A 488 -5.59 10.13 -25.99
CA PRO A 488 -4.66 10.97 -25.25
C PRO A 488 -4.39 12.29 -25.97
N GLY A 489 -3.54 13.12 -25.36
CA GLY A 489 -3.00 14.30 -26.02
C GLY A 489 -2.12 13.94 -27.23
N PRO A 490 -1.83 14.90 -28.12
CA PRO A 490 -0.99 14.67 -29.29
C PRO A 490 0.37 14.06 -28.93
N GLY A 491 0.78 13.00 -29.64
CA GLY A 491 2.09 12.35 -29.47
C GLY A 491 2.22 11.46 -28.23
N GLN A 492 1.19 11.35 -27.39
CA GLN A 492 1.20 10.50 -26.22
C GLN A 492 0.76 9.06 -26.55
N SER A 493 1.15 8.13 -25.69
CA SER A 493 0.71 6.74 -25.68
C SER A 493 -0.04 6.45 -24.39
N ASN A 494 -1.01 5.56 -24.43
CA ASN A 494 -1.79 5.18 -23.25
C ASN A 494 -1.12 4.04 -22.49
N MET A 495 -1.23 4.09 -21.15
CA MET A 495 -0.86 3.02 -20.24
C MET A 495 -2.02 2.83 -19.28
N LEU A 496 -2.65 1.66 -19.31
CA LEU A 496 -3.77 1.39 -18.41
C LEU A 496 -3.30 1.39 -16.95
N THR A 497 -2.14 0.79 -16.68
CA THR A 497 -1.62 0.62 -15.33
C THR A 497 -0.17 1.08 -15.19
N ALA A 498 0.16 1.62 -14.03
CA ALA A 498 1.53 1.94 -13.63
C ALA A 498 1.75 1.60 -12.15
N ASP A 499 2.01 0.33 -11.88
CA ASP A 499 2.23 -0.13 -10.51
C ASP A 499 3.62 0.29 -9.99
N GLY A 500 3.63 0.71 -8.72
CA GLY A 500 4.76 1.29 -8.03
C GLY A 500 5.43 0.36 -7.00
N GLY A 501 5.31 -0.96 -7.12
CA GLY A 501 5.97 -1.89 -6.19
C GLY A 501 7.45 -1.58 -5.92
N LEU A 502 7.80 -1.36 -4.64
CA LEU A 502 9.15 -0.93 -4.21
C LEU A 502 10.01 -2.05 -3.63
N SER A 503 9.41 -3.16 -3.19
CA SER A 503 10.11 -4.29 -2.58
C SER A 503 9.33 -5.59 -2.84
N PRO A 504 9.97 -6.74 -3.10
CA PRO A 504 9.26 -7.97 -3.42
C PRO A 504 8.51 -8.60 -2.22
N VAL A 505 8.77 -8.13 -1.00
CA VAL A 505 8.12 -8.61 0.24
C VAL A 505 7.06 -7.64 0.78
N GLY A 506 6.84 -6.51 0.11
CA GLY A 506 5.88 -5.49 0.53
C GLY A 506 4.42 -5.79 0.14
N GLN A 507 3.50 -5.07 0.76
CA GLN A 507 2.07 -5.14 0.46
C GLN A 507 1.66 -4.21 -0.68
N HIS A 508 2.00 -4.58 -1.92
CA HIS A 508 1.65 -3.82 -3.13
C HIS A 508 1.13 -4.72 -4.26
N GLY A 509 0.75 -4.08 -5.37
CA GLY A 509 0.42 -4.70 -6.66
C GLY A 509 -1.05 -4.61 -7.04
N LEU A 510 -1.33 -4.76 -8.32
CA LEU A 510 -2.65 -4.54 -8.91
C LEU A 510 -3.15 -5.78 -9.66
N VAL A 511 -4.39 -6.18 -9.40
CA VAL A 511 -5.06 -7.25 -10.15
C VAL A 511 -6.35 -6.74 -10.76
N LEU A 512 -6.53 -6.97 -12.05
CA LEU A 512 -7.77 -6.76 -12.78
C LEU A 512 -8.39 -8.12 -13.08
N GLN A 513 -9.47 -8.46 -12.36
CA GLN A 513 -10.17 -9.74 -12.49
C GLN A 513 -11.54 -9.54 -13.15
N ASN A 514 -11.81 -10.32 -14.19
CA ASN A 514 -13.12 -10.33 -14.87
C ASN A 514 -13.58 -8.92 -15.29
N CYS A 515 -12.64 -8.11 -15.77
CA CYS A 515 -12.91 -6.76 -16.22
C CYS A 515 -13.18 -6.74 -17.74
N ASN A 516 -13.87 -5.70 -18.19
CA ASN A 516 -14.04 -5.40 -19.61
C ASN A 516 -13.14 -4.22 -19.99
N ILE A 517 -12.13 -4.46 -20.83
CA ILE A 517 -11.11 -3.49 -21.21
C ILE A 517 -11.40 -2.99 -22.63
N VAL A 518 -11.87 -1.75 -22.71
CA VAL A 518 -12.43 -1.14 -23.93
C VAL A 518 -11.77 0.20 -24.24
N ALA A 519 -11.91 0.66 -25.47
CA ALA A 519 -11.49 1.98 -25.91
C ALA A 519 -12.72 2.84 -26.19
N GLU A 520 -12.61 4.15 -25.92
CA GLU A 520 -13.64 5.09 -26.35
C GLU A 520 -13.67 5.21 -27.90
N PRO A 521 -14.79 5.62 -28.50
CA PRO A 521 -14.94 5.69 -29.95
C PRO A 521 -13.85 6.51 -30.67
N GLN A 522 -13.39 7.60 -30.05
CA GLN A 522 -12.33 8.45 -30.62
C GLN A 522 -10.98 7.73 -30.70
N LEU A 523 -10.63 6.95 -29.68
CA LEU A 523 -9.41 6.14 -29.70
C LEU A 523 -9.49 5.02 -30.74
N LEU A 524 -10.66 4.39 -30.90
CA LEU A 524 -10.90 3.38 -31.95
C LEU A 524 -10.79 3.96 -33.36
N ALA A 525 -11.26 5.19 -33.58
CA ALA A 525 -11.10 5.88 -34.85
C ALA A 525 -9.62 6.17 -35.18
N ASN A 526 -8.78 6.35 -34.16
CA ASN A 526 -7.33 6.58 -34.27
C ASN A 526 -6.50 5.30 -34.04
N ARG A 527 -7.12 4.11 -34.15
CA ARG A 527 -6.44 2.83 -33.89
C ARG A 527 -5.20 2.69 -34.78
N GLY A 528 -4.05 2.40 -34.16
CA GLY A 528 -2.75 2.27 -34.83
C GLY A 528 -1.87 3.52 -34.79
N ALA A 529 -2.45 4.73 -34.65
CA ALA A 529 -1.68 5.96 -34.42
C ALA A 529 -1.31 6.13 -32.94
N VAL A 530 -2.22 5.75 -32.04
CA VAL A 530 -2.00 5.79 -30.59
C VAL A 530 -1.64 4.39 -30.10
N LYS A 531 -0.43 4.22 -29.57
CA LYS A 531 -0.07 2.97 -28.88
C LYS A 531 -0.73 2.96 -27.51
N THR A 532 -1.47 1.90 -27.21
CA THR A 532 -2.09 1.68 -25.90
C THR A 532 -1.57 0.38 -25.31
N TYR A 533 -1.07 0.41 -24.08
CA TYR A 533 -0.49 -0.74 -23.39
C TYR A 533 -1.28 -1.08 -22.13
N LEU A 534 -1.27 -2.36 -21.74
CA LEU A 534 -1.81 -2.83 -20.46
C LEU A 534 -1.12 -2.16 -19.26
N GLY A 535 0.17 -1.84 -19.38
CA GLY A 535 0.87 -1.04 -18.39
C GLY A 535 2.36 -0.84 -18.61
N ARG A 536 2.99 -0.18 -17.65
CA ARG A 536 4.44 0.01 -17.54
C ARG A 536 4.91 0.06 -16.08
N PRO A 537 6.12 -0.42 -15.75
CA PRO A 537 6.53 -0.59 -14.37
C PRO A 537 7.09 0.73 -13.80
N TRP A 538 6.27 1.48 -13.07
CA TRP A 538 6.69 2.76 -12.48
C TRP A 538 7.88 2.58 -11.53
N LYS A 539 7.87 1.50 -10.73
CA LYS A 539 8.97 1.15 -9.82
C LYS A 539 9.49 -0.28 -10.07
N GLU A 540 10.64 -0.60 -9.46
CA GLU A 540 11.44 -1.78 -9.76
C GLU A 540 10.69 -3.11 -9.60
N PHE A 541 9.84 -3.24 -8.57
CA PHE A 541 9.12 -4.47 -8.26
C PHE A 541 7.63 -4.38 -8.60
N ALA A 542 7.27 -3.57 -9.60
CA ALA A 542 5.89 -3.44 -10.04
C ALA A 542 5.21 -4.79 -10.30
N VAL A 543 3.97 -4.95 -9.84
CA VAL A 543 3.16 -6.17 -10.03
C VAL A 543 1.82 -5.80 -10.63
N THR A 544 1.53 -6.27 -11.84
CA THR A 544 0.18 -6.19 -12.43
C THR A 544 -0.27 -7.53 -13.00
N VAL A 545 -1.49 -7.95 -12.67
CA VAL A 545 -2.10 -9.16 -13.23
C VAL A 545 -3.44 -8.84 -13.90
N PHE A 546 -3.58 -9.27 -15.14
CA PHE A 546 -4.85 -9.26 -15.87
C PHE A 546 -5.36 -10.69 -15.96
N MET A 547 -6.52 -10.97 -15.36
CA MET A 547 -7.07 -12.31 -15.37
C MET A 547 -8.57 -12.34 -15.66
N GLN A 548 -8.98 -13.34 -16.45
CA GLN A 548 -10.36 -13.60 -16.83
C GLN A 548 -11.06 -12.39 -17.46
N SER A 549 -10.29 -11.46 -18.03
CA SER A 549 -10.79 -10.18 -18.53
C SER A 549 -10.94 -10.18 -20.05
N ASP A 550 -11.92 -9.45 -20.57
CA ASP A 550 -12.09 -9.24 -22.01
C ASP A 550 -11.26 -8.03 -22.45
N ILE A 551 -10.40 -8.21 -23.46
CA ILE A 551 -9.43 -7.21 -23.93
C ILE A 551 -9.68 -6.87 -25.40
N GLY A 552 -10.01 -5.61 -25.68
CA GLY A 552 -10.24 -5.10 -27.03
C GLY A 552 -8.98 -5.05 -27.91
N ASP A 553 -9.17 -4.91 -29.22
CA ASP A 553 -8.12 -5.00 -30.26
C ASP A 553 -7.21 -3.75 -30.35
N PHE A 554 -7.47 -2.73 -29.52
CA PHE A 554 -6.70 -1.49 -29.46
C PHE A 554 -5.43 -1.61 -28.61
N ILE A 555 -5.27 -2.70 -27.85
CA ILE A 555 -4.05 -2.97 -27.08
C ILE A 555 -2.93 -3.34 -28.05
N PHE A 556 -1.82 -2.60 -27.96
CA PHE A 556 -0.63 -2.84 -28.77
C PHE A 556 -0.08 -4.25 -28.48
N PRO A 557 0.25 -5.07 -29.50
CA PRO A 557 0.51 -6.51 -29.30
C PRO A 557 1.58 -6.85 -28.26
N ALA A 558 2.63 -6.03 -28.15
CA ALA A 558 3.69 -6.19 -27.14
C ALA A 558 3.15 -6.19 -25.69
N GLY A 559 1.96 -5.63 -25.47
CA GLY A 559 1.20 -5.64 -24.22
C GLY A 559 1.68 -4.60 -23.21
N TYR A 560 2.98 -4.48 -22.99
CA TYR A 560 3.58 -3.64 -21.97
C TYR A 560 4.65 -2.71 -22.56
N SER A 561 4.94 -1.61 -21.89
CA SER A 561 6.01 -0.68 -22.28
C SER A 561 7.01 -0.45 -21.15
N ILE A 562 8.25 -0.12 -21.52
CA ILE A 562 9.28 0.24 -20.53
C ILE A 562 8.96 1.59 -19.90
N PHE A 563 9.39 1.78 -18.65
CA PHE A 563 9.33 3.09 -18.01
C PHE A 563 10.64 3.85 -18.32
N THR A 564 10.55 4.92 -19.10
CA THR A 564 11.74 5.61 -19.67
C THR A 564 12.34 6.70 -18.79
N ASN A 565 11.66 7.10 -17.71
CA ASN A 565 12.04 8.27 -16.89
C ASN A 565 12.96 7.94 -15.70
N VAL A 566 13.56 6.75 -15.65
CA VAL A 566 14.53 6.35 -14.60
C VAL A 566 16.00 6.50 -15.03
N GLY A 567 16.26 7.30 -16.06
CA GLY A 567 17.60 7.54 -16.60
C GLY A 567 18.11 6.45 -17.56
N PRO A 568 19.32 6.60 -18.12
CA PRO A 568 19.92 5.60 -18.99
C PRO A 568 20.09 4.27 -18.26
N GLY A 569 19.58 3.18 -18.83
CA GLY A 569 19.72 1.84 -18.25
C GLY A 569 18.58 1.40 -17.32
N ALA A 570 17.40 2.04 -17.38
CA ALA A 570 16.15 1.57 -16.76
C ALA A 570 16.02 0.04 -16.80
N THR A 571 15.96 -0.62 -15.63
CA THR A 571 15.93 -2.10 -15.51
C THR A 571 14.65 -2.64 -14.89
N ASN A 572 13.65 -1.80 -14.58
CA ASN A 572 12.40 -2.24 -13.92
C ASN A 572 11.74 -3.42 -14.64
N GLN A 573 11.81 -3.48 -15.97
CA GLN A 573 11.29 -4.59 -16.79
C GLN A 573 11.95 -5.96 -16.50
N ASN A 574 13.12 -5.98 -15.87
CA ASN A 574 13.82 -7.21 -15.50
C ASN A 574 13.27 -7.80 -14.19
N THR A 575 12.69 -6.96 -13.34
CA THR A 575 12.30 -7.29 -11.96
C THR A 575 10.80 -7.24 -11.73
N ALA A 576 10.08 -6.38 -12.45
CA ALA A 576 8.62 -6.25 -12.46
C ALA A 576 7.94 -7.52 -12.96
N PHE A 577 6.79 -7.86 -12.38
CA PHE A 577 6.01 -9.03 -12.71
C PHE A 577 4.71 -8.64 -13.42
N TYR A 578 4.52 -9.21 -14.61
CA TYR A 578 3.27 -9.10 -15.36
C TYR A 578 2.67 -10.48 -15.59
N GLY A 579 1.44 -10.68 -15.10
CA GLY A 579 0.71 -11.94 -15.21
C GLY A 579 -0.51 -11.82 -16.10
N GLU A 580 -0.72 -12.79 -17.00
CA GLU A 580 -1.97 -12.92 -17.76
C GLU A 580 -2.58 -14.32 -17.60
N TYR A 581 -3.89 -14.41 -17.33
CA TYR A 581 -4.59 -15.68 -17.12
C TYR A 581 -6.00 -15.68 -17.70
N LEU A 582 -6.30 -16.57 -18.65
CA LEU A 582 -7.64 -16.75 -19.24
C LEU A 582 -8.32 -15.45 -19.68
N ASN A 583 -7.54 -14.47 -20.15
CA ASN A 583 -8.08 -13.30 -20.82
C ASN A 583 -8.68 -13.69 -22.17
N ARG A 584 -9.65 -12.91 -22.63
CA ARG A 584 -10.44 -13.15 -23.83
C ARG A 584 -10.43 -11.92 -24.72
N GLY A 585 -10.93 -12.06 -25.94
CA GLY A 585 -11.02 -10.97 -26.90
C GLY A 585 -9.73 -10.78 -27.72
N PRO A 586 -9.80 -9.94 -28.75
CA PRO A 586 -8.75 -9.82 -29.76
C PRO A 586 -7.42 -9.24 -29.23
N GLY A 587 -7.42 -8.47 -28.14
CA GLY A 587 -6.21 -7.94 -27.50
C GLY A 587 -5.51 -8.92 -26.54
N ALA A 588 -6.10 -10.09 -26.29
CA ALA A 588 -5.63 -11.05 -25.30
C ALA A 588 -4.60 -12.08 -25.82
N ASN A 589 -4.11 -11.93 -27.07
CA ASN A 589 -3.12 -12.85 -27.61
C ASN A 589 -1.75 -12.71 -26.91
N VAL A 590 -1.47 -13.62 -25.98
CA VAL A 590 -0.25 -13.66 -25.17
C VAL A 590 1.01 -14.01 -25.96
N ASP A 591 0.90 -14.60 -27.15
CA ASP A 591 2.06 -15.00 -27.95
C ASP A 591 2.76 -13.81 -28.62
N LEU A 592 2.07 -12.67 -28.69
CA LEU A 592 2.59 -11.42 -29.26
C LEU A 592 3.28 -10.51 -28.21
N ARG A 593 3.27 -10.91 -26.94
CA ARG A 593 3.87 -10.13 -25.84
C ARG A 593 5.38 -10.06 -25.97
N ASP A 594 5.97 -8.91 -25.61
CA ASP A 594 7.43 -8.73 -25.59
C ASP A 594 8.06 -9.42 -24.37
N ARG A 595 8.19 -10.75 -24.44
CA ARG A 595 8.81 -11.57 -23.39
C ARG A 595 10.32 -11.42 -23.32
N GLN A 596 10.94 -10.78 -24.32
CA GLN A 596 12.38 -10.54 -24.32
C GLN A 596 12.73 -9.34 -23.44
N THR A 597 11.94 -8.28 -23.49
CA THR A 597 12.13 -7.10 -22.63
C THR A 597 11.66 -7.37 -21.20
N PHE A 598 10.50 -8.02 -21.03
CA PHE A 598 9.92 -8.28 -19.71
C PHE A 598 10.27 -9.66 -19.17
N LYS A 599 11.39 -9.75 -18.45
CA LYS A 599 12.00 -11.04 -18.04
C LYS A 599 11.14 -11.88 -17.11
N LYS A 600 10.23 -11.26 -16.35
CA LYS A 600 9.29 -11.94 -15.46
C LYS A 600 7.83 -11.86 -15.92
N PHE A 601 7.60 -11.58 -17.21
CA PHE A 601 6.27 -11.80 -17.79
C PHE A 601 5.89 -13.28 -17.71
N LYS A 602 4.63 -13.58 -17.37
CA LYS A 602 4.15 -14.94 -17.25
C LYS A 602 2.69 -15.11 -17.67
N VAL A 603 2.45 -16.09 -18.54
CA VAL A 603 1.11 -16.68 -18.69
C VAL A 603 0.90 -17.63 -17.52
N LEU A 604 -0.06 -17.33 -16.65
CA LEU A 604 -0.21 -18.04 -15.37
C LEU A 604 -0.91 -19.38 -15.57
N SER A 605 -0.54 -20.36 -14.75
CA SER A 605 -1.38 -21.56 -14.52
C SER A 605 -2.56 -21.24 -13.58
N PRO A 606 -3.60 -22.08 -13.52
CA PRO A 606 -4.68 -21.91 -12.54
C PRO A 606 -4.19 -21.82 -11.09
N GLN A 607 -3.16 -22.61 -10.73
CA GLN A 607 -2.58 -22.62 -9.39
C GLN A 607 -1.89 -21.30 -9.06
N GLU A 608 -1.18 -20.71 -10.02
CA GLU A 608 -0.54 -19.41 -9.85
C GLU A 608 -1.56 -18.27 -9.83
N ALA A 609 -2.56 -18.32 -10.72
CA ALA A 609 -3.63 -17.35 -10.77
C ALA A 609 -4.47 -17.32 -9.48
N ALA A 610 -4.65 -18.47 -8.81
CA ALA A 610 -5.33 -18.54 -7.51
C ALA A 610 -4.68 -17.67 -6.42
N GLY A 611 -3.37 -17.39 -6.53
CA GLY A 611 -2.64 -16.48 -5.64
C GLY A 611 -3.04 -15.01 -5.78
N TYR A 612 -3.62 -14.63 -6.92
CA TYR A 612 -4.03 -13.25 -7.25
C TYR A 612 -5.53 -13.00 -7.02
N THR A 613 -6.26 -13.95 -6.44
CA THR A 613 -7.69 -13.83 -6.16
C THR A 613 -7.97 -13.03 -4.89
N VAL A 614 -9.23 -12.61 -4.69
CA VAL A 614 -9.65 -11.86 -3.50
C VAL A 614 -9.32 -12.58 -2.19
N GLY A 615 -9.48 -13.91 -2.16
CA GLY A 615 -9.17 -14.74 -1.00
C GLY A 615 -7.70 -14.72 -0.61
N SER A 616 -6.81 -14.82 -1.60
CA SER A 616 -5.37 -14.98 -1.37
C SER A 616 -4.64 -13.64 -1.32
N TYR A 617 -4.90 -12.75 -2.28
CA TYR A 617 -4.05 -11.59 -2.53
C TYR A 617 -4.29 -10.44 -1.55
N ILE A 618 -5.57 -10.18 -1.24
CA ILE A 618 -6.00 -9.12 -0.31
C ILE A 618 -6.70 -9.67 0.95
N GLN A 619 -6.69 -10.99 1.14
CA GLN A 619 -7.32 -11.65 2.30
C GLN A 619 -8.78 -11.21 2.50
N GLY A 620 -9.50 -11.02 1.40
CA GLY A 620 -10.82 -10.38 1.36
C GLY A 620 -11.87 -10.97 2.32
N PRO A 621 -11.99 -12.31 2.49
CA PRO A 621 -12.93 -12.90 3.44
C PRO A 621 -12.79 -12.40 4.88
N ALA A 622 -11.62 -11.89 5.27
CA ALA A 622 -11.38 -11.36 6.60
C ALA A 622 -12.01 -9.97 6.83
N TRP A 623 -12.30 -9.19 5.79
CA TRP A 623 -12.72 -7.79 5.95
C TRP A 623 -13.81 -7.29 4.98
N LEU A 624 -13.92 -7.85 3.78
CA LEU A 624 -14.95 -7.47 2.81
C LEU A 624 -16.39 -7.79 3.24
N PRO A 625 -16.70 -8.86 4.02
CA PRO A 625 -18.08 -9.07 4.49
C PRO A 625 -18.66 -7.89 5.28
N ALA A 626 -17.81 -7.13 5.99
CA ALA A 626 -18.20 -5.92 6.71
C ALA A 626 -18.60 -4.75 5.79
N SER A 627 -18.32 -4.83 4.50
CA SER A 627 -18.76 -3.83 3.52
C SER A 627 -20.17 -4.10 2.97
N GLY A 628 -20.68 -5.32 3.10
CA GLY A 628 -21.92 -5.75 2.45
C GLY A 628 -21.85 -5.78 0.91
N VAL A 629 -20.69 -5.52 0.30
CA VAL A 629 -20.48 -5.57 -1.15
C VAL A 629 -20.27 -7.03 -1.59
N PRO A 630 -20.90 -7.48 -2.68
CA PRO A 630 -20.65 -8.82 -3.23
C PRO A 630 -19.24 -8.91 -3.84
N PHE A 631 -18.53 -9.99 -3.56
CA PHE A 631 -17.22 -10.26 -4.14
C PHE A 631 -17.05 -11.75 -4.46
N LYS A 632 -16.33 -12.04 -5.54
CA LYS A 632 -15.91 -13.39 -5.86
C LYS A 632 -14.58 -13.68 -5.18
N VAL A 633 -14.54 -14.70 -4.33
CA VAL A 633 -13.36 -15.03 -3.51
C VAL A 633 -12.20 -15.58 -4.34
N GLY A 634 -12.50 -16.43 -5.34
CA GLY A 634 -11.52 -17.19 -6.13
C GLY A 634 -11.59 -16.92 -7.64
N LEU A 635 -11.02 -17.86 -8.42
CA LEU A 635 -11.08 -17.88 -9.88
C LEU A 635 -12.49 -18.14 -10.41
#